data_AF-A0A7C8BXA4-F1
#
_entry.id   AF-A0A7C8BXA4-F1
#
_cell.length_a   1.000
_cell.length_b   1.000
_cell.length_c   1.000
_cell.angle_alpha   90.00
_cell.angle_beta   90.00
_cell.angle_gamma   90.00
#
_symmetry.space_group_name_H-M   'P 1'
#
loop_
_entity.id
_entity.type
_entity.pdbx_description
1 polymer ?
#
loop_
_entity_poly.entity_id
_entity_poly.type
_entity_poly.pdbx_seq_one_letter_code
_entity_poly.pdbx_strand_id
1 'polypeptide(L)'
;MELTPAAARGFWKSLTDNATNLVTDANLLLEHGSFGRARSLTVLAQEELGKALWLYETFESAWSSGSDEPQAVERLASDGRKHAVKYMAAFVFGQELEAFWGDYGSLYEDAPVDGTQADRDAWFAARDAEAKAAGKAANEEKMLGFYVDLDSDGRILSPSDVDAGTIADDLRTAAQVVEMLLIKDHSRMKLDADTPYDSTHAQQHKLLSISRPEDWAGASEAFRSGGYFRAGEERPVE
;
A
#
# COMPACT_ATOMS: atom_id res chain seq x y z
N MET A 1 -6.99 12.49 -16.33
CA MET A 1 -5.62 12.78 -16.83
C MET A 1 -5.25 11.63 -17.74
N GLU A 2 -4.77 11.91 -18.95
CA GLU A 2 -4.39 10.87 -19.91
C GLU A 2 -2.89 10.60 -19.82
N LEU A 3 -2.49 9.32 -19.84
CA LEU A 3 -1.10 8.88 -19.76
C LEU A 3 -0.85 7.79 -20.80
N THR A 4 0.37 7.75 -21.35
CA THR A 4 0.83 6.56 -22.07
C THR A 4 1.16 5.44 -21.08
N PRO A 5 1.10 4.16 -21.50
CA PRO A 5 1.47 3.03 -20.63
C PRO A 5 2.89 3.15 -20.06
N ALA A 6 3.86 3.61 -20.84
CA ALA A 6 5.23 3.87 -20.38
C ALA A 6 5.30 4.96 -19.29
N ALA A 7 4.61 6.09 -19.48
CA ALA A 7 4.56 7.15 -18.48
C ALA A 7 3.85 6.70 -17.19
N ALA A 8 2.75 5.96 -17.34
CA ALA A 8 2.03 5.37 -16.22
C ALA A 8 2.89 4.37 -15.45
N ARG A 9 3.71 3.55 -16.14
CA ARG A 9 4.63 2.60 -15.49
C ARG A 9 5.70 3.33 -14.69
N GLY A 10 6.34 4.35 -15.28
CA GLY A 10 7.32 5.18 -14.57
C GLY A 10 6.72 5.84 -13.33
N PHE A 11 5.50 6.35 -13.45
CA PHE A 11 4.79 6.94 -12.32
C PHE A 11 4.45 5.91 -11.24
N TRP A 12 3.90 4.75 -11.62
CA TRP A 12 3.59 3.66 -10.70
C TRP A 12 4.83 3.18 -9.93
N LYS A 13 5.98 3.03 -10.58
CA LYS A 13 7.25 2.67 -9.91
C LYS A 13 7.71 3.75 -8.94
N SER A 14 7.49 5.02 -9.28
CA SER A 14 7.83 6.15 -8.40
C SER A 14 6.93 6.19 -7.15
N LEU A 15 5.63 5.90 -7.30
CA LEU A 15 4.68 5.83 -6.20
C LEU A 15 5.00 4.68 -5.24
N THR A 16 5.28 3.48 -5.78
CA THR A 16 5.60 2.30 -4.97
C THR A 16 6.96 2.42 -4.28
N ASP A 17 7.97 3.03 -4.93
CA ASP A 17 9.24 3.35 -4.26
C ASP A 17 9.04 4.37 -3.14
N ASN A 18 8.26 5.43 -3.38
CA ASN A 18 7.96 6.42 -2.35
C ASN A 18 7.18 5.81 -1.17
N ALA A 19 6.16 4.99 -1.42
CA ALA A 19 5.43 4.27 -0.37
C ALA A 19 6.36 3.37 0.46
N THR A 20 7.28 2.67 -0.21
CA THR A 20 8.29 1.82 0.45
C THR A 20 9.23 2.63 1.35
N ASN A 21 9.73 3.77 0.84
CA ASN A 21 10.63 4.63 1.61
C ASN A 21 9.89 5.26 2.80
N LEU A 22 8.64 5.69 2.62
CA LEU A 22 7.81 6.22 3.72
C LEU A 22 7.57 5.18 4.83
N VAL A 23 7.32 3.92 4.50
CA VAL A 23 7.22 2.81 5.48
C VAL A 23 8.55 2.62 6.22
N THR A 24 9.66 2.64 5.50
CA THR A 24 10.99 2.47 6.09
C THR A 24 11.32 3.61 7.05
N ASP A 25 11.05 4.86 6.63
CA ASP A 25 11.25 6.05 7.45
C ASP A 25 10.32 6.07 8.66
N ALA A 26 9.07 5.64 8.50
CA ALA A 26 8.12 5.48 9.61
C ALA A 26 8.64 4.49 10.65
N ASN A 27 9.23 3.37 10.23
CA ASN A 27 9.83 2.39 11.13
C ASN A 27 11.00 2.98 11.93
N LEU A 28 11.90 3.71 11.28
CA LEU A 28 13.01 4.39 11.97
C LEU A 28 12.49 5.39 13.00
N LEU A 29 11.47 6.18 12.65
CA LEU A 29 10.87 7.15 13.59
C LEU A 29 10.16 6.45 14.76
N LEU A 30 9.52 5.30 14.51
CA LEU A 30 8.90 4.47 15.55
C LEU A 30 9.95 3.95 16.54
N GLU A 31 11.07 3.42 16.04
CA GLU A 31 12.20 2.95 16.87
C GLU A 31 12.81 4.05 17.74
N HIS A 32 12.75 5.30 17.27
CA HIS A 32 13.21 6.48 17.99
C HIS A 32 12.13 7.15 18.87
N GLY A 33 10.94 6.56 19.00
CA GLY A 33 9.86 7.08 19.83
C GLY A 33 9.17 8.34 19.27
N SER A 34 9.37 8.67 17.99
CA SER A 34 8.66 9.77 17.31
C SER A 34 7.32 9.29 16.74
N PHE A 35 6.44 8.82 17.63
CA PHE A 35 5.19 8.14 17.32
C PHE A 35 4.27 8.92 16.37
N GLY A 36 3.99 10.20 16.66
CA GLY A 36 3.14 11.02 15.80
C GLY A 36 3.63 11.05 14.35
N ARG A 37 4.93 11.30 14.13
CA ARG A 37 5.49 11.32 12.78
C ARG A 37 5.49 9.94 12.12
N ALA A 38 5.78 8.88 12.88
CA ALA A 38 5.72 7.51 12.37
C ALA A 38 4.30 7.20 11.85
N ARG A 39 3.27 7.50 12.64
CA ARG A 39 1.86 7.37 12.24
C ARG A 39 1.56 8.15 10.96
N SER A 40 1.96 9.42 10.87
CA SER A 40 1.71 10.23 9.69
C SER A 40 2.41 9.71 8.42
N LEU A 41 3.64 9.20 8.54
CA LEU A 41 4.34 8.59 7.41
C LEU A 41 3.69 7.27 6.97
N THR A 42 3.19 6.45 7.91
CA THR A 42 2.40 5.26 7.59
C THR A 42 1.16 5.62 6.77
N VAL A 43 0.40 6.64 7.18
CA VAL A 43 -0.77 7.12 6.42
C VAL A 43 -0.38 7.62 5.04
N LEU A 44 0.70 8.40 4.93
CA LEU A 44 1.20 8.88 3.63
C LEU A 44 1.60 7.73 2.70
N ALA A 45 2.23 6.67 3.22
CA ALA A 45 2.57 5.50 2.42
C ALA A 45 1.32 4.85 1.80
N GLN A 46 0.25 4.72 2.58
CA GLN A 46 -1.03 4.20 2.08
C GLN A 46 -1.72 5.17 1.10
N GLU A 47 -1.58 6.49 1.26
CA GLU A 47 -2.05 7.44 0.24
C GLU A 47 -1.29 7.32 -1.09
N GLU A 48 0.02 7.08 -1.05
CA GLU A 48 0.83 6.86 -2.25
C GLU A 48 0.45 5.54 -2.93
N LEU A 49 0.26 4.48 -2.12
CA LEU A 49 -0.25 3.20 -2.58
C LEU A 49 -1.64 3.33 -3.23
N GLY A 50 -2.55 4.13 -2.67
CA GLY A 50 -3.87 4.38 -3.24
C GLY A 50 -3.81 4.93 -4.67
N LYS A 51 -2.88 5.85 -4.96
CA LYS A 51 -2.63 6.32 -6.34
C LYS A 51 -2.04 5.22 -7.21
N ALA A 52 -1.13 4.42 -6.67
CA ALA A 52 -0.51 3.31 -7.40
C ALA A 52 -1.56 2.29 -7.83
N LEU A 53 -2.53 1.99 -6.97
CA LEU A 53 -3.66 1.11 -7.28
C LEU A 53 -4.48 1.62 -8.47
N TRP A 54 -4.82 2.91 -8.51
CA TRP A 54 -5.58 3.48 -9.64
C TRP A 54 -4.83 3.38 -10.98
N LEU A 55 -3.50 3.58 -10.96
CA LEU A 55 -2.68 3.35 -12.16
C LEU A 55 -2.66 1.88 -12.54
N TYR A 56 -2.51 1.00 -11.56
CA TYR A 56 -2.44 -0.44 -11.78
C TYR A 56 -3.75 -0.98 -12.39
N GLU A 57 -4.89 -0.64 -11.80
CA GLU A 57 -6.24 -0.98 -12.30
C GLU A 57 -6.46 -0.52 -13.75
N THR A 58 -5.91 0.65 -14.12
CA THR A 58 -6.08 1.20 -15.47
C THR A 58 -5.15 0.52 -16.48
N PHE A 59 -3.89 0.30 -16.11
CA PHE A 59 -2.83 -0.04 -17.07
C PHE A 59 -2.32 -1.48 -17.01
N GLU A 60 -2.73 -2.32 -16.06
CA GLU A 60 -2.18 -3.69 -15.94
C GLU A 60 -2.24 -4.49 -17.25
N SER A 61 -3.36 -4.41 -17.97
CA SER A 61 -3.56 -5.08 -19.26
C SER A 61 -2.67 -4.50 -20.36
N ALA A 62 -2.52 -3.17 -20.42
CA ALA A 62 -1.65 -2.50 -21.38
C ALA A 62 -0.16 -2.83 -21.12
N TRP A 63 0.25 -2.87 -19.85
CA TRP A 63 1.61 -3.27 -19.46
C TRP A 63 1.90 -4.73 -19.76
N SER A 64 0.91 -5.62 -19.65
CA SER A 64 1.09 -7.04 -19.99
C SER A 64 1.17 -7.29 -21.48
N SER A 65 0.32 -6.62 -22.27
CA SER A 65 0.26 -6.80 -23.73
C SER A 65 1.31 -5.98 -24.51
N GLY A 66 1.95 -5.01 -23.88
CA GLY A 66 2.87 -4.08 -24.55
C GLY A 66 2.16 -3.04 -25.41
N SER A 67 0.88 -2.77 -25.13
CA SER A 67 0.15 -1.68 -25.77
C SER A 67 0.80 -0.34 -25.45
N ASP A 68 0.80 0.56 -26.44
CA ASP A 68 1.24 1.96 -26.30
C ASP A 68 0.06 2.95 -26.25
N GLU A 69 -1.17 2.45 -26.36
CA GLU A 69 -2.38 3.28 -26.42
C GLU A 69 -2.56 4.07 -25.11
N PRO A 70 -2.66 5.42 -25.17
CA PRO A 70 -2.92 6.24 -24.00
C PRO A 70 -4.26 5.92 -23.35
N GLN A 71 -4.32 6.00 -22.03
CA GLN A 71 -5.55 5.80 -21.26
C GLN A 71 -5.76 6.91 -20.24
N ALA A 72 -7.04 7.21 -19.99
CA ALA A 72 -7.44 8.17 -18.97
C ALA A 72 -7.51 7.49 -17.60
N VAL A 73 -6.76 8.04 -16.64
CA VAL A 73 -6.89 7.67 -15.22
C VAL A 73 -7.88 8.64 -14.59
N GLU A 74 -9.17 8.29 -14.65
CA GLU A 74 -10.25 9.18 -14.19
C GLU A 74 -10.12 9.49 -12.69
N ARG A 75 -9.93 8.46 -11.86
CA ARG A 75 -9.81 8.60 -10.39
C ARG A 75 -8.67 9.52 -9.98
N LEU A 76 -7.56 9.51 -10.70
CA LEU A 76 -6.44 10.38 -10.40
C LEU A 76 -6.75 11.86 -10.72
N ALA A 77 -7.60 12.11 -11.72
CA ALA A 77 -8.07 13.46 -12.05
C ALA A 77 -9.12 13.96 -11.05
N SER A 78 -10.10 13.12 -10.68
CA SER A 78 -11.19 13.49 -9.76
C SER A 78 -10.79 13.52 -8.29
N ASP A 79 -9.93 12.59 -7.88
CA ASP A 79 -9.69 12.26 -6.47
C ASP A 79 -8.21 12.31 -6.07
N GLY A 80 -7.28 12.55 -7.00
CA GLY A 80 -5.84 12.62 -6.72
C GLY A 80 -5.42 13.61 -5.63
N ARG A 81 -6.23 14.65 -5.39
CA ARG A 81 -6.02 15.65 -4.33
C ARG A 81 -6.77 15.36 -3.04
N LYS A 82 -7.63 14.33 -3.02
CA LYS A 82 -8.46 13.97 -1.86
C LYS A 82 -7.75 12.89 -1.05
N HIS A 83 -6.99 13.31 -0.05
CA HIS A 83 -6.19 12.47 0.84
C HIS A 83 -6.94 11.24 1.38
N ALA A 84 -8.10 11.47 1.99
CA ALA A 84 -8.94 10.39 2.53
C ALA A 84 -9.36 9.37 1.46
N VAL A 85 -9.61 9.80 0.22
CA VAL A 85 -10.02 8.89 -0.87
C VAL A 85 -8.86 8.03 -1.36
N LYS A 86 -7.64 8.59 -1.40
CA LYS A 86 -6.43 7.81 -1.70
C LYS A 86 -6.19 6.74 -0.63
N TYR A 87 -6.24 7.13 0.64
CA TYR A 87 -6.11 6.20 1.76
C TYR A 87 -7.17 5.10 1.70
N MET A 88 -8.43 5.48 1.48
CA MET A 88 -9.55 4.54 1.37
C MET A 88 -9.30 3.47 0.30
N ALA A 89 -8.71 3.82 -0.84
CA ALA A 89 -8.37 2.85 -1.87
C ALA A 89 -7.35 1.79 -1.37
N ALA A 90 -6.31 2.22 -0.65
CA ALA A 90 -5.35 1.30 -0.04
C ALA A 90 -5.96 0.48 1.10
N PHE A 91 -6.84 1.07 1.91
CA PHE A 91 -7.54 0.40 2.99
C PHE A 91 -8.42 -0.74 2.45
N VAL A 92 -9.27 -0.45 1.46
CA VAL A 92 -10.13 -1.47 0.83
C VAL A 92 -9.29 -2.57 0.19
N PHE A 93 -8.22 -2.22 -0.52
CA PHE A 93 -7.29 -3.22 -1.08
C PHE A 93 -6.66 -4.09 0.02
N GLY A 94 -6.29 -3.51 1.15
CA GLY A 94 -5.74 -4.24 2.30
C GLY A 94 -6.72 -5.21 2.97
N GLN A 95 -8.02 -5.10 2.74
CA GLN A 95 -8.99 -6.07 3.25
C GLN A 95 -8.85 -7.45 2.60
N GLU A 96 -8.13 -7.56 1.48
CA GLU A 96 -7.80 -8.84 0.84
C GLU A 96 -6.54 -9.51 1.41
N LEU A 97 -5.83 -8.85 2.34
CA LEU A 97 -4.49 -9.25 2.75
C LEU A 97 -4.43 -10.68 3.30
N GLU A 98 -5.33 -11.05 4.20
CA GLU A 98 -5.33 -12.37 4.83
C GLU A 98 -5.54 -13.49 3.80
N ALA A 99 -6.52 -13.34 2.91
CA ALA A 99 -6.75 -14.32 1.85
C ALA A 99 -5.68 -14.33 0.78
N PHE A 100 -5.04 -13.20 0.51
CA PHE A 100 -3.85 -13.17 -0.34
C PHE A 100 -2.75 -14.08 0.23
N TRP A 101 -2.66 -14.20 1.56
CA TRP A 101 -1.73 -15.11 2.25
C TRP A 101 -2.31 -16.48 2.57
N GLY A 102 -3.43 -16.85 1.94
CA GLY A 102 -4.03 -18.18 2.02
C GLY A 102 -5.05 -18.37 3.14
N ASP A 103 -5.35 -17.33 3.92
CA ASP A 103 -6.46 -17.34 4.87
C ASP A 103 -7.76 -16.88 4.21
N TYR A 104 -8.38 -17.78 3.47
CA TYR A 104 -9.61 -17.49 2.73
C TYR A 104 -10.86 -17.37 3.63
N GLY A 105 -10.74 -17.69 4.93
CA GLY A 105 -11.87 -17.63 5.86
C GLY A 105 -12.38 -16.20 6.09
N SER A 106 -11.49 -15.22 6.06
CA SER A 106 -11.79 -13.84 6.44
C SER A 106 -12.42 -12.98 5.35
N LEU A 107 -12.26 -13.33 4.06
CA LEU A 107 -12.86 -12.56 2.95
C LEU A 107 -14.39 -12.48 3.02
N TYR A 108 -15.01 -13.51 3.60
CA TYR A 108 -16.46 -13.69 3.60
C TYR A 108 -17.02 -14.04 4.96
N GLU A 109 -16.25 -13.88 6.04
CA GLU A 109 -16.65 -14.32 7.39
C GLU A 109 -18.04 -13.77 7.78
N ASP A 110 -18.37 -12.56 7.32
CA ASP A 110 -19.66 -11.90 7.52
C ASP A 110 -20.43 -11.59 6.22
N ALA A 111 -20.01 -12.14 5.08
CA ALA A 111 -20.70 -11.86 3.82
C ALA A 111 -22.05 -12.60 3.75
N PRO A 112 -23.16 -11.93 3.37
CA PRO A 112 -24.46 -12.57 3.22
C PRO A 112 -24.53 -13.38 1.92
N VAL A 113 -23.77 -14.48 1.83
CA VAL A 113 -23.64 -15.35 0.64
C VAL A 113 -25.01 -15.87 0.21
N ASP A 114 -25.81 -16.36 1.16
CA ASP A 114 -27.18 -16.83 0.97
C ASP A 114 -28.26 -15.76 1.28
N GLY A 115 -27.84 -14.51 1.48
CA GLY A 115 -28.74 -13.40 1.79
C GLY A 115 -29.48 -12.85 0.57
N THR A 116 -30.50 -12.03 0.84
CA THR A 116 -31.24 -11.31 -0.19
C THR A 116 -30.37 -10.22 -0.83
N GLN A 117 -30.83 -9.67 -1.96
CA GLN A 117 -30.16 -8.50 -2.55
C GLN A 117 -30.07 -7.33 -1.56
N ALA A 118 -31.09 -7.13 -0.72
CA ALA A 118 -31.08 -6.08 0.29
C ALA A 118 -30.00 -6.32 1.37
N ASP A 119 -29.76 -7.58 1.75
CA ASP A 119 -28.70 -7.92 2.71
C ASP A 119 -27.32 -7.65 2.11
N ARG A 120 -27.12 -7.97 0.82
CA ARG A 120 -25.89 -7.67 0.09
C ARG A 120 -25.67 -6.16 -0.04
N ASP A 121 -26.70 -5.41 -0.42
CA ASP A 121 -26.63 -3.95 -0.54
C ASP A 121 -26.28 -3.29 0.80
N ALA A 122 -26.89 -3.76 1.90
CA ALA A 122 -26.59 -3.29 3.24
C ALA A 122 -25.15 -3.60 3.66
N TRP A 123 -24.65 -4.80 3.34
CA TRP A 123 -23.27 -5.21 3.60
C TRP A 123 -22.26 -4.33 2.84
N PHE A 124 -22.48 -4.09 1.54
CA PHE A 124 -21.63 -3.20 0.75
C PHE A 124 -21.67 -1.75 1.28
N ALA A 125 -22.85 -1.26 1.67
CA ALA A 125 -22.99 0.08 2.24
C ALA A 125 -22.26 0.22 3.58
N ALA A 126 -22.27 -0.80 4.43
CA ALA A 126 -21.53 -0.80 5.69
C ALA A 126 -20.01 -0.72 5.47
N ARG A 127 -19.48 -1.50 4.52
CA ARG A 127 -18.04 -1.46 4.17
C ARG A 127 -17.61 -0.13 3.56
N ASP A 128 -18.45 0.45 2.69
CA ASP A 128 -18.19 1.78 2.14
C ASP A 128 -18.18 2.85 3.25
N ALA A 129 -19.10 2.76 4.22
CA ALA A 129 -19.11 3.65 5.38
C ALA A 129 -17.86 3.49 6.27
N GLU A 130 -17.43 2.25 6.52
CA GLU A 130 -16.20 1.93 7.24
C GLU A 130 -14.97 2.53 6.55
N ALA A 131 -14.83 2.29 5.25
CA ALA A 131 -13.69 2.77 4.47
C ALA A 131 -13.61 4.31 4.46
N LYS A 132 -14.77 4.99 4.40
CA LYS A 132 -14.86 6.46 4.53
C LYS A 132 -14.46 6.94 5.91
N ALA A 133 -14.91 6.24 6.97
CA ALA A 133 -14.54 6.56 8.34
C ALA A 133 -13.03 6.40 8.56
N ALA A 134 -12.44 5.29 8.08
CA ALA A 134 -11.00 5.03 8.13
C ALA A 134 -10.20 6.11 7.39
N GLY A 135 -10.63 6.49 6.17
CA GLY A 135 -9.97 7.57 5.42
C GLY A 135 -10.02 8.93 6.11
N LYS A 136 -11.13 9.24 6.82
CA LYS A 136 -11.25 10.47 7.61
C LYS A 136 -10.32 10.43 8.82
N ALA A 137 -10.35 9.35 9.60
CA ALA A 137 -9.52 9.16 10.78
C ALA A 137 -8.03 9.23 10.42
N ALA A 138 -7.61 8.51 9.37
CA ALA A 138 -6.23 8.55 8.90
C ALA A 138 -5.76 9.96 8.51
N ASN A 139 -6.63 10.76 7.88
CA ASN A 139 -6.28 12.14 7.57
C ASN A 139 -6.08 12.99 8.85
N GLU A 140 -6.90 12.78 9.88
CA GLU A 140 -6.74 13.46 11.18
C GLU A 140 -5.45 13.02 11.87
N GLU A 141 -5.17 11.72 11.93
CA GLU A 141 -3.93 11.16 12.49
C GLU A 141 -2.68 11.69 11.78
N LYS A 142 -2.73 11.77 10.44
CA LYS A 142 -1.65 12.36 9.64
C LYS A 142 -1.39 13.81 10.02
N MET A 143 -2.44 14.59 10.27
CA MET A 143 -2.28 15.99 10.69
C MET A 143 -1.67 16.09 12.09
N LEU A 144 -2.12 15.26 13.04
CA LEU A 144 -1.61 15.23 14.42
C LEU A 144 -0.11 14.94 14.52
N GLY A 145 0.43 14.14 13.60
CA GLY A 145 1.86 13.82 13.62
C GLY A 145 2.80 14.85 12.99
N PHE A 146 2.28 15.91 12.36
CA PHE A 146 3.10 16.96 11.76
C PHE A 146 2.85 18.37 12.30
N TYR A 147 1.64 18.65 12.77
CA TYR A 147 1.24 20.00 13.13
C TYR A 147 0.94 20.11 14.62
N VAL A 148 1.29 21.26 15.19
CA VAL A 148 0.78 21.68 16.49
C VAL A 148 -0.57 22.34 16.27
N ASP A 149 -1.58 21.94 17.04
CA ASP A 149 -2.95 22.44 16.91
C ASP A 149 -3.61 22.64 18.28
N LEU A 150 -4.86 23.09 18.29
CA LEU A 150 -5.71 23.15 19.47
C LEU A 150 -6.89 22.17 19.34
N ASP A 151 -7.19 21.44 20.42
CA ASP A 151 -8.43 20.66 20.48
C ASP A 151 -9.66 21.56 20.74
N SER A 152 -10.84 20.95 20.80
CA SER A 152 -12.11 21.65 21.02
C SER A 152 -12.19 22.40 22.36
N ASP A 153 -11.39 22.00 23.35
CA ASP A 153 -11.34 22.62 24.68
C ASP A 153 -10.18 23.64 24.79
N GLY A 154 -9.45 23.88 23.70
CA GLY A 154 -8.33 24.81 23.63
C GLY A 154 -7.02 24.26 24.20
N ARG A 155 -6.90 22.94 24.37
CA ARG A 155 -5.64 22.30 24.76
C ARG A 155 -4.72 22.18 23.54
N ILE A 156 -3.43 22.45 23.74
CA ILE A 156 -2.40 22.26 22.72
C ILE A 156 -2.23 20.76 22.43
N LEU A 157 -2.32 20.41 21.16
CA LEU A 157 -1.98 19.10 20.61
C LEU A 157 -0.63 19.23 19.90
N SER A 158 0.33 18.38 20.24
CA SER A 158 1.64 18.32 19.58
C SER A 158 1.92 16.91 19.05
N PRO A 159 2.70 16.77 17.95
CA PRO A 159 3.18 15.46 17.50
C PRO A 159 3.96 14.67 18.56
N SER A 160 4.52 15.36 19.56
CA SER A 160 5.20 14.74 20.72
C SER A 160 4.26 14.09 21.72
N ASP A 161 2.97 14.45 21.68
CA ASP A 161 1.96 14.01 22.65
C ASP A 161 1.20 12.77 22.15
N VAL A 162 1.52 12.32 20.92
CA VAL A 162 0.97 11.09 20.36
C VAL A 162 1.65 9.88 21.01
N ASP A 163 0.86 9.02 21.63
CA ASP A 163 1.33 7.77 22.22
C ASP A 163 1.60 6.69 21.14
N ALA A 164 2.39 5.68 21.51
CA ALA A 164 2.76 4.59 20.60
C ALA A 164 1.54 3.82 20.04
N GLY A 165 0.48 3.67 20.84
CA GLY A 165 -0.78 3.05 20.43
C GLY A 165 -0.60 1.75 19.64
N THR A 166 -1.29 1.67 18.49
CA THR A 166 -1.23 0.55 17.53
C THR A 166 -0.27 0.81 16.36
N ILE A 167 0.60 1.84 16.45
CA ILE A 167 1.38 2.32 15.30
C ILE A 167 2.26 1.22 14.70
N ALA A 168 2.83 0.35 15.53
CA ALA A 168 3.66 -0.76 15.07
C ALA A 168 2.87 -1.76 14.21
N ASP A 169 1.64 -2.10 14.61
CA ASP A 169 0.80 -3.05 13.88
C ASP A 169 0.24 -2.42 12.60
N ASP A 170 -0.17 -1.15 12.66
CA ASP A 170 -0.65 -0.44 11.47
C ASP A 170 0.48 -0.22 10.44
N LEU A 171 1.71 0.04 10.91
CA LEU A 171 2.90 0.12 10.06
C LEU A 171 3.21 -1.22 9.41
N ARG A 172 3.14 -2.32 10.17
CA ARG A 172 3.31 -3.68 9.63
C ARG A 172 2.26 -3.96 8.55
N THR A 173 0.99 -3.65 8.83
CA THR A 173 -0.10 -3.80 7.86
C THR A 173 0.17 -2.97 6.61
N ALA A 174 0.55 -1.69 6.74
CA ALA A 174 0.89 -0.85 5.60
C ALA A 174 2.04 -1.45 4.76
N ALA A 175 3.10 -1.96 5.40
CA ALA A 175 4.21 -2.64 4.73
C ALA A 175 3.73 -3.89 3.96
N GLN A 176 2.89 -4.71 4.57
CA GLN A 176 2.34 -5.92 3.97
C GLN A 176 1.41 -5.63 2.78
N VAL A 177 0.59 -4.57 2.84
CA VAL A 177 -0.30 -4.19 1.74
C VAL A 177 0.49 -3.60 0.56
N VAL A 178 1.57 -2.83 0.82
CA VAL A 178 2.49 -2.41 -0.26
C VAL A 178 3.17 -3.63 -0.88
N GLU A 179 3.67 -4.56 -0.06
CA GLU A 179 4.25 -5.82 -0.53
C GLU A 179 3.26 -6.64 -1.38
N MET A 180 1.99 -6.72 -0.97
CA MET A 180 0.95 -7.41 -1.73
C MET A 180 0.81 -6.87 -3.15
N LEU A 181 0.82 -5.55 -3.34
CA LEU A 181 0.78 -4.96 -4.69
C LEU A 181 2.05 -5.27 -5.50
N LEU A 182 3.23 -5.25 -4.86
CA LEU A 182 4.50 -5.60 -5.51
C LEU A 182 4.52 -7.06 -5.97
N ILE A 183 4.00 -7.98 -5.15
CA ILE A 183 3.87 -9.39 -5.51
C ILE A 183 2.82 -9.59 -6.60
N LYS A 184 1.69 -8.87 -6.55
CA LYS A 184 0.70 -8.90 -7.63
C LYS A 184 1.31 -8.50 -8.97
N ASP A 185 2.13 -7.43 -9.00
CA ASP A 185 2.87 -7.03 -10.20
C ASP A 185 3.91 -8.06 -10.63
N HIS A 186 4.63 -8.66 -9.69
CA HIS A 186 5.57 -9.74 -9.96
C HIS A 186 4.91 -10.93 -10.65
N SER A 187 3.76 -11.37 -10.11
CA SER A 187 2.98 -12.47 -10.66
C SER A 187 2.47 -12.14 -12.05
N ARG A 188 1.90 -10.95 -12.26
CA ARG A 188 1.49 -10.46 -13.59
C ARG A 188 2.63 -10.57 -14.60
N MET A 189 3.81 -10.06 -14.26
CA MET A 189 4.97 -10.08 -15.17
C MET A 189 5.48 -11.49 -15.49
N LYS A 190 5.35 -12.44 -14.56
CA LYS A 190 5.84 -13.81 -14.76
C LYS A 190 4.85 -14.73 -15.46
N LEU A 191 3.57 -14.53 -15.21
CA LEU A 191 2.53 -15.48 -15.60
C LEU A 191 1.74 -14.99 -16.81
N ASP A 192 1.56 -13.67 -16.95
CA ASP A 192 0.54 -13.10 -17.84
C ASP A 192 1.09 -12.06 -18.84
N ALA A 193 2.35 -11.63 -18.71
CA ALA A 193 2.91 -10.57 -19.54
C ALA A 193 3.73 -11.10 -20.72
N ASP A 194 3.48 -10.53 -21.90
CA ASP A 194 4.29 -10.71 -23.12
C ASP A 194 5.48 -9.74 -23.16
N THR A 195 5.54 -8.79 -22.23
CA THR A 195 6.56 -7.76 -22.15
C THR A 195 7.79 -8.21 -21.33
N PRO A 196 8.97 -7.61 -21.55
CA PRO A 196 10.16 -7.92 -20.77
C PRO A 196 9.96 -7.66 -19.27
N TYR A 197 10.51 -8.55 -18.45
CA TYR A 197 10.43 -8.48 -17.00
C TYR A 197 11.12 -7.22 -16.43
N ASP A 198 10.35 -6.33 -15.79
CA ASP A 198 10.83 -5.03 -15.28
C ASP A 198 10.72 -4.91 -13.75
N SER A 199 11.51 -5.75 -13.07
CA SER A 199 11.46 -6.01 -11.62
C SER A 199 11.22 -4.83 -10.67
N THR A 200 10.55 -5.16 -9.56
CA THR A 200 10.33 -4.35 -8.35
C THR A 200 10.89 -5.01 -7.07
N HIS A 201 11.74 -6.04 -7.22
CA HIS A 201 12.23 -6.82 -6.07
C HIS A 201 13.02 -5.98 -5.07
N ALA A 202 13.71 -4.93 -5.52
CA ALA A 202 14.45 -4.04 -4.62
C ALA A 202 13.53 -3.33 -3.63
N GLN A 203 12.35 -2.88 -4.08
CA GLN A 203 11.32 -2.30 -3.22
C GLN A 203 10.78 -3.35 -2.24
N GLN A 204 10.44 -4.54 -2.74
CA GLN A 204 9.94 -5.61 -1.89
C GLN A 204 10.94 -5.97 -0.78
N HIS A 205 12.22 -6.14 -1.13
CA HIS A 205 13.27 -6.52 -0.17
C HIS A 205 13.42 -5.52 0.98
N LYS A 206 13.30 -4.21 0.70
CA LYS A 206 13.33 -3.16 1.73
C LYS A 206 12.22 -3.32 2.77
N LEU A 207 11.07 -3.88 2.38
CA LEU A 207 9.90 -4.03 3.25
C LEU A 207 9.96 -5.27 4.15
N LEU A 208 10.70 -6.30 3.76
CA LEU A 208 10.61 -7.63 4.39
C LEU A 208 10.90 -7.62 5.89
N SER A 209 11.81 -6.77 6.38
CA SER A 209 12.09 -6.67 7.82
C SER A 209 10.91 -6.11 8.63
N ILE A 210 10.00 -5.37 7.98
CA ILE A 210 8.83 -4.73 8.59
C ILE A 210 7.57 -5.58 8.33
N SER A 211 7.36 -6.04 7.09
CA SER A 211 6.18 -6.81 6.69
C SER A 211 6.23 -8.27 7.18
N ARG A 212 7.43 -8.84 7.30
CA ARG A 212 7.70 -10.24 7.65
C ARG A 212 8.82 -10.37 8.70
N PRO A 213 8.66 -9.78 9.90
CA PRO A 213 9.75 -9.71 10.88
C PRO A 213 10.25 -11.10 11.33
N GLU A 214 9.35 -12.08 11.45
CA GLU A 214 9.71 -13.45 11.85
C GLU A 214 10.51 -14.17 10.76
N ASP A 215 10.03 -14.14 9.51
CA ASP A 215 10.76 -14.73 8.37
C ASP A 215 12.11 -14.03 8.15
N TRP A 216 12.13 -12.70 8.31
CA TRP A 216 13.36 -11.91 8.19
C TRP A 216 14.38 -12.29 9.25
N ALA A 217 13.96 -12.50 10.50
CA ALA A 217 14.86 -12.93 11.58
C ALA A 217 15.47 -14.33 11.30
N GLY A 218 14.71 -15.21 10.66
CA GLY A 218 15.17 -16.54 10.23
C GLY A 218 16.01 -16.55 8.95
N ALA A 219 16.03 -15.46 8.18
CA ALA A 219 16.70 -15.40 6.88
C ALA A 219 18.23 -15.37 7.01
N SER A 220 18.91 -16.02 6.04
CA SER A 220 20.37 -16.01 5.96
C SER A 220 20.93 -14.58 5.85
N GLU A 221 22.15 -14.37 6.36
CA GLU A 221 22.83 -13.06 6.24
C GLU A 221 23.00 -12.62 4.78
N ALA A 222 23.33 -13.57 3.88
CA ALA A 222 23.44 -13.31 2.44
C ALA A 222 22.13 -12.82 1.81
N PHE A 223 20.99 -13.33 2.28
CA PHE A 223 19.67 -12.84 1.86
C PHE A 223 19.43 -11.43 2.39
N ARG A 224 19.60 -11.23 3.70
CA ARG A 224 19.36 -9.92 4.34
C ARG A 224 20.23 -8.81 3.77
N SER A 225 21.48 -9.11 3.40
CA SER A 225 22.40 -8.16 2.76
C SER A 225 22.09 -7.88 1.28
N GLY A 226 21.07 -8.51 0.71
CA GLY A 226 20.71 -8.39 -0.71
C GLY A 226 21.75 -9.00 -1.66
N GLY A 227 22.56 -9.96 -1.20
CA GLY A 227 23.64 -10.55 -2.00
C GLY A 227 23.15 -11.23 -3.29
N TYR A 228 21.90 -11.70 -3.31
CA TYR A 228 21.28 -12.37 -4.45
C TYR A 228 20.92 -11.41 -5.60
N PHE A 229 20.74 -10.12 -5.35
CA PHE A 229 20.54 -9.12 -6.41
C PHE A 229 21.78 -8.97 -7.28
N ARG A 230 22.98 -9.18 -6.72
CA ARG A 230 24.25 -9.08 -7.44
C ARG A 230 24.59 -10.32 -8.26
N ALA A 231 23.97 -11.46 -7.95
CA ALA A 231 24.19 -12.73 -8.64
C ALA A 231 23.26 -12.93 -9.84
N GLY A 232 22.18 -12.14 -9.96
CA GLY A 232 21.12 -12.32 -10.95
C GLY A 232 21.24 -11.55 -12.27
N GLU A 233 22.35 -10.87 -12.54
CA GLU A 233 22.62 -10.29 -13.88
C GLU A 233 23.11 -11.34 -14.90
N GLU A 234 23.47 -12.55 -14.45
CA GLU A 234 23.74 -13.68 -15.34
C GLU A 234 22.45 -14.49 -15.53
N ARG A 235 21.78 -14.29 -16.68
CA ARG A 235 20.71 -15.19 -17.12
C ARG A 235 21.27 -16.62 -17.21
N PRO A 236 20.52 -17.66 -16.81
CA PRO A 236 20.71 -18.96 -17.43
C PRO A 236 20.36 -18.80 -18.91
N VAL A 237 21.36 -18.99 -19.76
CA VAL A 237 21.13 -19.22 -21.19
C VAL A 237 20.59 -20.64 -21.29
N GLU A 238 19.35 -20.78 -21.73
CA GLU A 238 18.91 -21.93 -22.53
C GLU A 238 18.29 -21.44 -23.83
#